data_AF-A0A8J8JDX4-F1
#
_entry.id   AF-A0A8J8JDX4-F1
#
_cell.length_a   1.000
_cell.length_b   1.000
_cell.length_c   1.000
_cell.angle_alpha   90.00
_cell.angle_beta   90.00
_cell.angle_gamma   90.00
#
_symmetry.space_group_name_H-M   'P 1'
#
loop_
_entity.id
_entity.type
_entity.pdbx_description
1 polymer ?
#
loop_
_entity_poly.entity_id
_entity_poly.type
_entity_poly.pdbx_seq_one_letter_code
_entity_poly.pdbx_strand_id
1 'polypeptide(L)'
;MLKEIAELNSGVVLITGDGKRLAKIYLDVWSKRTKAILVEYLPFQVNGEVYIGSPYEGRDFDVYFIVNPLSRSKAEREKLHRWLEQNRDKLILLYETKYVKDSITRYRIREFIDYLIAYKRETVGFERVDVMRLENGRVVESKTYIRRS
;
A
#
# COMPACT_ATOMS: atom_id res chain seq x y z
N MET A 1 14.44 -2.29 4.85
CA MET A 1 12.99 -2.36 4.62
C MET A 1 12.33 -1.00 4.36
N LEU A 2 12.12 -0.09 5.32
CA LEU A 2 11.40 1.18 5.02
C LEU A 2 12.05 2.02 3.90
N LYS A 3 13.38 2.12 3.88
CA LYS A 3 14.12 2.80 2.80
C LYS A 3 14.02 2.07 1.47
N GLU A 4 14.17 0.73 1.48
CA GLU A 4 14.02 -0.11 0.29
C GLU A 4 12.64 0.09 -0.37
N ILE A 5 11.57 0.15 0.43
CA ILE A 5 10.21 0.40 -0.08
C ILE A 5 10.13 1.76 -0.79
N ALA A 6 10.75 2.79 -0.21
CA ALA A 6 10.79 4.12 -0.81
C ALA A 6 11.61 4.18 -2.11
N GLU A 7 12.46 3.19 -2.35
CA GLU A 7 13.34 3.10 -3.51
C GLU A 7 12.82 2.16 -4.61
N LEU A 8 11.67 1.52 -4.41
CA LEU A 8 11.03 0.67 -5.41
C LEU A 8 10.74 1.43 -6.70
N ASN A 9 10.94 0.75 -7.84
CA ASN A 9 10.49 1.19 -9.16
C ASN A 9 9.22 0.46 -9.62
N SER A 10 8.91 -0.68 -9.01
CA SER A 10 7.69 -1.47 -9.19
C SER A 10 7.43 -2.30 -7.93
N GLY A 11 6.19 -2.74 -7.75
CA GLY A 11 5.79 -3.60 -6.64
C GLY A 11 4.57 -3.09 -5.89
N VAL A 12 3.97 -3.98 -5.10
CA VAL A 12 2.75 -3.75 -4.35
C VAL A 12 3.05 -3.67 -2.86
N VAL A 13 2.74 -2.52 -2.28
CA VAL A 13 2.89 -2.24 -0.85
C VAL A 13 1.52 -2.12 -0.22
N LEU A 14 1.23 -2.91 0.82
CA LEU A 14 0.02 -2.78 1.62
C LEU A 14 0.33 -2.07 2.94
N ILE A 15 -0.30 -0.92 3.18
CA ILE A 15 -0.32 -0.24 4.48
C ILE A 15 -1.65 -0.53 5.16
N THR A 16 -1.62 -0.92 6.43
CA THR A 16 -2.81 -1.30 7.20
C THR A 16 -2.84 -0.59 8.55
N GLY A 17 -4.04 -0.36 9.08
CA GLY A 17 -4.23 0.29 10.38
C GLY A 17 -4.26 1.82 10.33
N ASP A 18 -4.69 2.40 9.21
CA ASP A 18 -4.83 3.85 9.01
C ASP A 18 -3.49 4.61 9.07
N GLY A 19 -2.43 4.02 8.52
CA GLY A 19 -1.08 4.60 8.47
C GLY A 19 -0.91 5.79 7.51
N LYS A 20 -1.79 6.81 7.58
CA LYS A 20 -1.84 7.98 6.67
C LYS A 20 -0.50 8.64 6.45
N ARG A 21 0.25 8.86 7.53
CA ARG A 21 1.58 9.49 7.46
C ARG A 21 2.57 8.68 6.62
N LEU A 22 2.55 7.35 6.76
CA LEU A 22 3.41 6.47 5.97
C LEU A 22 2.99 6.47 4.50
N ALA A 23 1.68 6.39 4.23
CA ALA A 23 1.16 6.46 2.88
C ALA A 23 1.56 7.76 2.16
N LYS A 24 1.39 8.91 2.85
CA LYS A 24 1.82 10.22 2.34
C LYS A 24 3.32 10.23 2.03
N ILE A 25 4.17 9.73 2.93
CA ILE A 25 5.62 9.69 2.73
C ILE A 25 5.98 8.92 1.45
N TYR A 26 5.41 7.73 1.25
CA TYR A 26 5.73 6.94 0.05
C TYR A 26 5.23 7.60 -1.22
N LEU A 27 3.99 8.11 -1.24
CA LEU A 27 3.47 8.82 -2.39
C LEU A 27 4.28 10.07 -2.72
N ASP A 28 4.72 10.84 -1.73
CA ASP A 28 5.59 12.02 -1.92
C ASP A 28 6.99 11.64 -2.44
N VAL A 29 7.51 10.48 -2.07
CA VAL A 29 8.82 10.01 -2.57
C VAL A 29 8.70 9.51 -3.99
N TRP A 30 7.67 8.71 -4.29
CA TRP A 30 7.46 8.15 -5.61
C TRP A 30 7.01 9.21 -6.63
N SER A 31 6.22 10.21 -6.21
CA SER A 31 5.82 11.33 -7.08
C SER A 31 6.99 12.15 -7.61
N LYS A 32 8.08 12.26 -6.84
CA LYS A 32 9.29 12.98 -7.28
C LYS A 32 10.03 12.29 -8.42
N ARG A 33 9.76 11.00 -8.64
CA ARG A 33 10.46 10.15 -9.61
C ARG A 33 9.57 9.79 -10.81
N THR A 34 8.28 10.08 -10.72
CA THR A 34 7.26 9.63 -11.66
C THR A 34 6.50 10.84 -12.20
N LYS A 35 5.79 10.65 -13.31
CA LYS A 35 5.08 11.74 -13.97
C LYS A 35 3.64 11.88 -13.47
N ALA A 36 2.96 10.79 -13.11
CA ALA A 36 1.56 10.84 -12.74
C ALA A 36 1.16 9.77 -11.71
N ILE A 37 0.36 10.18 -10.72
CA ILE A 37 -0.24 9.30 -9.71
C ILE A 37 -1.75 9.24 -9.91
N LEU A 38 -2.30 8.03 -9.99
CA LEU A 38 -3.75 7.82 -9.91
C LEU A 38 -4.14 7.42 -8.50
N VAL A 39 -5.16 8.10 -7.95
CA VAL A 39 -5.70 7.80 -6.64
C VAL A 39 -7.22 7.63 -6.71
N GLU A 40 -7.77 6.64 -6.00
CA GLU A 40 -9.23 6.50 -5.91
C GLU A 40 -9.85 7.55 -4.98
N TYR A 41 -9.11 7.88 -3.92
CA TYR A 41 -9.47 8.87 -2.92
C TYR A 41 -8.22 9.32 -2.19
N LEU A 42 -8.09 10.61 -1.88
CA LEU A 42 -6.89 11.16 -1.23
C LEU A 42 -7.24 11.85 0.09
N PRO A 43 -6.98 11.21 1.25
CA PRO A 43 -7.29 11.79 2.56
C PRO A 43 -6.23 12.81 3.06
N PHE A 44 -5.23 13.14 2.23
CA PHE A 44 -4.11 14.03 2.58
C PHE A 44 -3.53 14.67 1.32
N GLN A 45 -2.74 15.74 1.45
CA GLN A 45 -2.08 16.35 0.29
C GLN A 45 -0.83 15.56 -0.11
N VAL A 46 -0.65 15.30 -1.41
CA VAL A 46 0.54 14.69 -2.00
C VAL A 46 1.19 15.72 -2.93
N ASN A 47 2.52 15.77 -2.96
CA ASN A 47 3.25 16.60 -3.90
C ASN A 47 3.28 15.92 -5.28
N GLY A 48 3.06 16.66 -6.36
CA GLY A 48 3.12 16.14 -7.74
C GLY A 48 1.76 16.15 -8.45
N GLU A 49 1.72 15.62 -9.68
CA GLU A 49 0.49 15.51 -10.46
C GLU A 49 -0.34 14.31 -10.00
N VAL A 50 -1.51 14.61 -9.41
CA VAL A 50 -2.44 13.61 -8.87
C VAL A 50 -3.74 13.66 -9.65
N TYR A 51 -4.17 12.49 -10.10
CA TYR A 51 -5.43 12.28 -10.80
C TYR A 51 -6.35 11.45 -9.92
N ILE A 52 -7.63 11.85 -9.82
CA ILE A 52 -8.63 11.10 -9.07
C ILE A 52 -9.48 10.30 -10.06
N GLY A 53 -9.57 8.98 -9.86
CA GLY A 53 -10.34 8.12 -10.74
C GLY A 53 -10.21 6.63 -10.42
N SER A 54 -10.79 5.81 -11.29
CA SER A 54 -10.74 4.35 -11.13
C SER A 54 -9.46 3.77 -11.77
N PRO A 55 -8.75 2.83 -11.10
CA PRO A 55 -7.61 2.13 -11.71
C PRO A 55 -7.99 1.28 -12.94
N TYR A 56 -9.29 1.09 -13.18
CA TYR A 56 -9.82 0.24 -14.25
C TYR A 56 -10.10 0.97 -15.57
N GLU A 57 -9.91 2.30 -15.63
CA GLU A 57 -10.34 3.15 -16.76
C GLU A 57 -9.29 3.29 -17.89
N GLY A 58 -8.25 2.45 -17.89
CA GLY A 58 -7.39 2.24 -19.07
C GLY A 58 -6.36 3.35 -19.39
N ARG A 59 -6.18 4.34 -18.50
CA ARG A 59 -5.02 5.24 -18.56
C ARG A 59 -3.86 4.65 -17.79
N ASP A 60 -2.67 4.74 -18.38
CA ASP A 60 -1.43 4.25 -17.78
C ASP A 60 -0.86 5.29 -16.82
N PHE A 61 -0.64 4.88 -15.57
CA PHE A 61 -0.03 5.70 -14.52
C PHE A 61 1.17 4.96 -13.94
N ASP A 62 2.14 5.71 -13.43
CA ASP A 62 3.34 5.13 -12.83
C ASP A 62 3.06 4.59 -11.42
N VAL A 63 2.16 5.28 -10.69
CA VAL A 63 1.81 4.98 -9.29
C VAL A 63 0.31 4.93 -9.12
N TYR A 64 -0.16 3.92 -8.41
CA TYR A 64 -1.56 3.75 -8.05
C TYR A 64 -1.76 3.76 -6.53
N PHE A 65 -2.74 4.53 -6.05
CA PHE A 65 -3.19 4.53 -4.66
C PHE A 65 -4.61 3.98 -4.56
N ILE A 66 -4.73 2.81 -3.94
CA ILE A 66 -5.97 2.04 -3.88
C ILE A 66 -6.44 1.94 -2.43
N VAL A 67 -7.66 2.39 -2.17
CA VAL A 67 -8.18 2.53 -0.81
C VAL A 67 -9.11 1.37 -0.44
N ASN A 68 -8.97 0.91 0.80
CA ASN A 68 -9.69 -0.16 1.47
C ASN A 68 -9.89 -1.42 0.60
N PRO A 69 -8.82 -1.98 0.00
CA PRO A 69 -8.94 -3.10 -0.93
C PRO A 69 -9.54 -4.36 -0.30
N LEU A 70 -9.38 -4.55 1.01
CA LEU A 70 -9.86 -5.74 1.71
C LEU A 70 -11.33 -5.61 2.12
N SER A 71 -11.80 -4.37 2.28
CA SER A 71 -13.18 -4.05 2.69
C SER A 71 -14.15 -3.97 1.50
N ARG A 72 -13.68 -4.21 0.27
CA ARG A 72 -14.51 -4.23 -0.94
C ARG A 72 -15.45 -5.44 -0.99
N SER A 73 -16.50 -5.32 -1.80
CA SER A 73 -17.38 -6.43 -2.15
C SER A 73 -16.58 -7.60 -2.77
N LYS A 74 -17.14 -8.82 -2.75
CA LYS A 74 -16.48 -9.99 -3.36
C LYS A 74 -16.14 -9.75 -4.84
N ALA A 75 -17.09 -9.19 -5.61
CA ALA A 75 -16.90 -8.92 -7.03
C ALA A 75 -15.77 -7.91 -7.27
N GLU A 76 -15.71 -6.83 -6.48
CA GLU A 76 -14.67 -5.82 -6.58
C GLU A 76 -13.29 -6.34 -6.15
N ARG A 77 -13.22 -7.25 -5.17
CA ARG A 77 -11.97 -7.92 -4.81
C ARG A 77 -11.43 -8.80 -5.93
N GLU A 78 -12.29 -9.58 -6.60
CA GLU A 78 -11.87 -10.38 -7.76
C GLU A 78 -11.44 -9.49 -8.93
N LYS A 79 -12.11 -8.36 -9.15
CA LYS A 79 -11.72 -7.37 -10.15
C LYS A 79 -10.34 -6.78 -9.85
N LEU A 80 -10.11 -6.36 -8.62
CA LEU A 80 -8.81 -5.86 -8.15
C LEU A 80 -7.73 -6.93 -8.29
N HIS A 81 -8.01 -8.18 -7.95
CA HIS A 81 -7.06 -9.27 -8.06
C HIS A 81 -6.56 -9.47 -9.50
N ARG A 82 -7.48 -9.54 -10.47
CA ARG A 82 -7.11 -9.63 -11.89
C ARG A 82 -6.31 -8.41 -12.36
N TRP A 83 -6.68 -7.22 -11.86
CA TRP A 83 -5.97 -6.00 -12.21
C TRP A 83 -4.53 -6.01 -11.65
N LEU A 84 -4.31 -6.43 -10.41
CA LEU A 84 -2.97 -6.56 -9.82
C LEU A 84 -2.11 -7.60 -10.55
N GLU A 85 -2.72 -8.67 -11.05
CA GLU A 85 -2.04 -9.68 -11.86
C GLU A 85 -1.51 -9.11 -13.17
N GLN A 86 -2.23 -8.17 -13.77
CA GLN A 86 -1.87 -7.54 -15.04
C GLN A 86 -0.90 -6.36 -14.89
N ASN A 87 -0.79 -5.78 -13.69
CA ASN A 87 -0.03 -4.53 -13.44
C ASN A 87 1.13 -4.76 -12.45
N ARG A 88 1.81 -5.91 -12.55
CA ARG A 88 2.94 -6.28 -11.68
C ARG A 88 4.17 -5.39 -11.87
N ASP A 89 4.26 -4.70 -13.00
CA ASP A 89 5.31 -3.74 -13.36
C ASP A 89 5.11 -2.35 -12.75
N LYS A 90 3.97 -2.08 -12.09
CA LYS A 90 3.63 -0.75 -11.54
C LYS A 90 3.99 -0.62 -10.07
N LEU A 91 4.09 0.63 -9.59
CA LEU A 91 4.11 0.93 -8.16
C LEU A 91 2.69 1.06 -7.64
N ILE A 92 2.31 0.20 -6.69
CA ILE A 92 0.94 0.14 -6.20
C ILE A 92 0.96 0.24 -4.68
N LEU A 93 0.34 1.29 -4.15
CA LEU A 93 0.11 1.48 -2.74
C LEU A 93 -1.34 1.12 -2.40
N LEU A 94 -1.50 -0.04 -1.77
CA LEU A 94 -2.74 -0.47 -1.15
C LEU A 94 -2.85 0.14 0.25
N TYR A 95 -3.95 0.81 0.53
CA TYR A 95 -4.19 1.49 1.80
C TYR A 95 -5.44 0.94 2.47
N GLU A 96 -5.26 0.22 3.58
CA GLU A 96 -6.36 -0.32 4.36
C GLU A 96 -6.47 0.40 5.71
N THR A 97 -7.64 0.97 5.97
CA THR A 97 -7.93 1.61 7.27
C THR A 97 -7.91 0.57 8.40
N LYS A 98 -8.42 -0.63 8.14
CA LYS A 98 -8.37 -1.74 9.11
C LYS A 98 -6.94 -2.26 9.31
N TYR A 99 -6.58 -2.54 10.56
CA TYR A 99 -5.36 -3.26 10.88
C TYR A 99 -5.50 -4.76 10.56
N VAL A 100 -4.58 -5.32 9.76
CA VAL A 100 -4.70 -6.73 9.30
C VAL A 100 -3.42 -7.55 9.36
N LYS A 101 -2.40 -7.15 10.14
CA LYS A 101 -1.09 -7.86 10.25
C LYS A 101 -1.19 -9.39 10.23
N ASP A 102 -1.78 -9.98 11.27
CA ASP A 102 -1.81 -11.44 11.44
C ASP A 102 -2.91 -12.10 10.59
N SER A 103 -3.88 -11.30 10.13
CA SER A 103 -5.00 -11.77 9.34
C SER A 103 -4.78 -11.70 7.83
N ILE A 104 -3.65 -11.14 7.36
CA ILE A 104 -3.38 -10.98 5.93
C ILE A 104 -3.40 -12.31 5.19
N THR A 105 -3.04 -13.39 5.88
CA THR A 105 -3.06 -14.78 5.38
C THR A 105 -4.45 -15.25 4.93
N ARG A 106 -5.52 -14.60 5.41
CA ARG A 106 -6.91 -14.90 5.03
C ARG A 106 -7.31 -14.29 3.68
N TYR A 107 -6.50 -13.38 3.14
CA TYR A 107 -6.81 -12.66 1.91
C TYR A 107 -5.91 -13.12 0.77
N ARG A 108 -6.51 -13.51 -0.35
CA ARG A 108 -5.79 -13.97 -1.56
C ARG A 108 -4.84 -12.90 -2.12
N ILE A 109 -5.18 -11.62 -1.95
CA ILE A 109 -4.35 -10.48 -2.37
C ILE A 109 -2.92 -10.51 -1.77
N ARG A 110 -2.68 -11.27 -0.70
CA ARG A 110 -1.33 -11.50 -0.16
C ARG A 110 -0.33 -12.03 -1.19
N GLU A 111 -0.81 -12.76 -2.19
CA GLU A 111 -0.01 -13.29 -3.30
C GLU A 111 0.53 -12.18 -4.22
N PHE A 112 -0.01 -10.97 -4.07
CA PHE A 112 0.37 -9.80 -4.87
C PHE A 112 1.27 -8.84 -4.10
N ILE A 113 1.27 -8.93 -2.78
CA ILE A 113 1.96 -7.98 -1.90
C ILE A 113 3.42 -8.36 -1.80
N ASP A 114 4.30 -7.40 -2.06
CA ASP A 114 5.75 -7.51 -1.84
C ASP A 114 6.11 -7.04 -0.42
N TYR A 115 5.42 -6.00 0.06
CA TYR A 115 5.62 -5.47 1.42
C TYR A 115 4.30 -5.18 2.14
N LEU A 116 4.20 -5.65 3.38
CA LEU A 116 3.12 -5.30 4.31
C LEU A 116 3.66 -4.41 5.42
N ILE A 117 3.07 -3.23 5.57
CA ILE A 117 3.33 -2.28 6.64
C ILE A 117 2.08 -2.25 7.53
N ALA A 118 2.18 -2.82 8.72
CA ALA A 118 1.12 -2.77 9.73
C ALA A 118 1.43 -1.66 10.74
N TYR A 119 0.65 -0.57 10.68
CA TYR A 119 0.75 0.56 11.58
C TYR A 119 -0.24 0.39 12.74
N LYS A 120 0.24 0.55 13.97
CA LYS A 120 -0.60 0.55 15.17
C LYS A 120 -0.21 1.73 16.06
N ARG A 121 -1.19 2.56 16.38
CA ARG A 121 -1.07 3.59 17.41
C ARG A 121 -1.46 3.00 18.75
N GLU A 122 -0.53 2.97 19.69
CA GLU A 122 -0.79 2.45 21.03
C GLU A 122 -1.15 3.61 21.97
N THR A 123 -1.97 3.33 22.98
CA THR A 123 -2.59 4.32 23.89
C THR A 123 -1.58 5.13 24.70
N VAL A 124 -0.33 4.68 24.81
CA VAL A 124 0.69 5.24 25.72
C VAL A 124 1.82 5.97 24.96
N GLY A 125 1.46 6.69 23.89
CA GLY A 125 2.39 7.61 23.22
C GLY A 125 3.49 6.95 22.39
N PHE A 126 3.33 5.69 21.98
CA PHE A 126 4.23 5.07 21.02
C PHE A 126 3.50 4.58 19.77
N GLU A 127 4.13 4.81 18.62
CA GLU A 127 3.70 4.28 17.33
C GLU A 127 4.51 3.02 17.04
N ARG A 128 3.83 1.92 16.72
CA ARG A 128 4.46 0.68 16.29
C ARG A 128 4.22 0.48 14.80
N VAL A 129 5.28 0.16 14.07
CA VAL A 129 5.23 -0.17 12.64
C VAL A 129 5.92 -1.50 12.44
N ASP A 130 5.14 -2.54 12.16
CA ASP A 130 5.67 -3.82 11.71
C ASP A 130 5.76 -3.82 10.18
N VAL A 131 6.93 -4.08 9.62
CA VAL A 131 7.18 -4.17 8.18
C VAL A 131 7.56 -5.60 7.86
N MET A 132 6.89 -6.20 6.88
CA MET A 132 7.13 -7.57 6.43
C MET A 132 7.35 -7.57 4.93
N ARG A 133 8.36 -8.32 4.47
CA ARG A 133 8.55 -8.66 3.06
C ARG A 133 7.88 -9.99 2.80
N LEU A 134 7.13 -10.07 1.72
CA LEU A 134 6.40 -11.25 1.31
C LEU A 134 6.96 -11.75 -0.02
N GLU A 135 7.06 -13.07 -0.16
CA GLU A 135 7.34 -13.75 -1.42
C GLU A 135 6.28 -14.83 -1.61
N ASN A 136 5.54 -14.78 -2.73
CA ASN A 136 4.43 -15.70 -3.01
C ASN A 136 3.44 -15.81 -1.84
N GLY A 137 3.13 -14.68 -1.19
CA GLY A 137 2.19 -14.61 -0.07
C GLY A 137 2.72 -15.13 1.28
N ARG A 138 4.01 -15.49 1.37
CA ARG A 138 4.67 -15.93 2.61
C ARG A 138 5.62 -14.86 3.13
N VAL A 139 5.62 -14.61 4.43
CA VAL A 139 6.57 -13.68 5.06
C VAL A 139 7.97 -14.31 5.04
N VAL A 140 8.92 -13.63 4.39
CA VAL A 140 10.33 -14.06 4.31
C VAL A 140 11.25 -13.20 5.18
N GLU A 141 10.83 -11.98 5.48
CA GLU A 141 11.60 -11.04 6.29
C GLU A 141 10.64 -10.16 7.09
N SER A 142 11.01 -9.79 8.32
CA SER A 142 10.21 -8.87 9.13
C SER A 142 11.07 -7.96 9.98
N LYS A 143 10.60 -6.73 10.21
CA LYS A 143 11.23 -5.75 11.07
C LYS A 143 10.20 -4.88 11.77
N THR A 144 10.40 -4.67 13.07
CA THR A 144 9.54 -3.81 13.89
C THR A 144 10.24 -2.50 14.18
N TYR A 145 9.53 -1.40 14.00
CA TYR A 145 9.98 -0.06 14.35
C TYR A 145 9.05 0.50 15.43
N ILE A 146 9.63 1.12 16.44
CA ILE A 146 8.89 1.79 17.52
C ILE A 146 9.35 3.24 17.55
N ARG A 147 8.39 4.16 17.49
CA ARG A 147 8.63 5.57 17.71
C ARG A 147 7.99 5.97 19.02
N ARG A 148 8.81 6.45 19.95
CA ARG A 148 8.33 7.10 21.18
C ARG A 148 8.04 8.57 20.85
N SER A 149 6.86 9.04 21.22
CA SER A 149 6.43 10.44 21.05
C SER A 149 6.92 11.29 22.20
#